data_AF-A0A1V4L0A9-F1
#
_entry.id   AF-A0A1V4L0A9-F1
#
_cell.length_a   1.000
_cell.length_b   1.000
_cell.length_c   1.000
_cell.angle_alpha   90.00
_cell.angle_beta   90.00
_cell.angle_gamma   90.00
#
_symmetry.space_group_name_H-M   'P 1'
#
loop_
_entity.id
_entity.type
_entity.pdbx_description
1 polymer ?
#
loop_
_entity_poly.entity_id
_entity_poly.type
_entity_poly.pdbx_seq_one_letter_code
_entity_poly.pdbx_strand_id
1 'polypeptide(L)' 'MLKPADLALTDEDYYEDDEEDDPDALKDPLYQIDLQAYLTDFLCQFAQQPCYAMFSDHLNENEKRVLQAIGI' A
#
# COMPACT_ATOMS: atom_id res chain seq x y z
N MET A 1 28.33 11.62 -27.94
CA MET A 1 27.15 12.51 -27.86
C MET A 1 25.96 11.62 -27.56
N LEU A 2 25.50 11.56 -26.31
CA LEU A 2 24.29 10.81 -25.94
C LEU A 2 23.04 11.62 -26.31
N LYS A 3 21.99 10.95 -26.81
CA LYS A 3 20.72 11.57 -27.18
C LYS A 3 19.82 11.70 -25.94
N PRO A 4 19.03 12.77 -25.81
CA PRO A 4 18.19 13.04 -24.63
C PRO A 4 16.88 12.22 -24.60
N ALA A 5 16.83 11.06 -25.26
CA ALA A 5 15.61 10.27 -25.43
C ALA A 5 15.58 8.97 -24.60
N ASP A 6 16.68 8.58 -23.95
CA ASP A 6 16.75 7.34 -23.15
C ASP A 6 16.26 7.55 -21.69
N LEU A 7 15.44 8.57 -21.43
CA LEU A 7 15.05 8.98 -20.07
C LEU A 7 13.54 9.23 -19.90
N ALA A 8 12.73 8.69 -20.80
CA ALA A 8 11.28 8.67 -20.64
C ALA A 8 10.80 7.22 -20.63
N LEU A 9 11.17 6.49 -19.57
CA LEU A 9 10.33 5.39 -19.12
C LEU A 9 9.01 6.04 -18.72
N THR A 10 7.93 5.66 -19.40
CA THR A 10 6.61 6.15 -19.00
C THR A 10 6.20 5.47 -17.70
N ASP A 11 5.41 6.13 -16.85
CA ASP A 11 4.92 5.56 -15.57
C ASP A 11 4.24 4.18 -15.74
N GLU A 12 3.79 3.84 -16.95
CA GLU A 12 3.22 2.53 -17.28
C GLU A 12 4.26 1.41 -17.49
N ASP A 13 5.51 1.73 -17.84
CA ASP A 13 6.60 0.75 -18.05
C ASP A 13 7.33 0.36 -16.75
N TYR A 14 7.03 1.02 -15.62
CA TYR A 14 7.67 0.74 -14.31
C TYR A 14 7.00 -0.40 -13.54
N TYR A 15 5.88 -0.93 -14.07
CA TYR A 15 5.08 -1.97 -13.41
C TYR A 15 5.02 -3.29 -14.20
N GLU A 16 5.91 -3.48 -15.18
CA GLU A 16 6.11 -4.79 -15.81
C GLU A 16 7.32 -5.48 -15.18
N ASP A 17 7.04 -6.22 -14.10
CA ASP A 17 7.76 -7.46 -13.74
C ASP A 17 9.23 -7.32 -13.32
N ASP A 18 9.54 -6.37 -12.43
CA ASP A 18 10.71 -6.48 -11.58
C ASP A 18 10.36 -7.38 -10.39
N GLU A 19 10.50 -8.70 -10.55
CA GLU A 19 10.67 -9.58 -9.38
C GLU A 19 11.80 -8.98 -8.52
N GLU A 20 11.47 -8.54 -7.30
CA GLU A 20 12.39 -7.84 -6.39
C GLU A 20 13.56 -8.78 -6.02
N ASP A 21 14.63 -8.74 -6.81
CA ASP A 21 15.83 -9.58 -6.67
C ASP A 21 16.75 -9.12 -5.51
N ASP A 22 16.32 -8.13 -4.71
CA ASP A 22 17.09 -7.66 -3.56
C ASP A 22 17.12 -8.75 -2.47
N PRO A 23 18.30 -9.36 -2.21
CA PRO A 23 18.42 -10.44 -1.25
C PRO A 23 18.14 -10.02 0.20
N ASP A 24 18.16 -8.71 0.52
CA ASP A 24 17.78 -8.21 1.82
C ASP A 24 16.25 -8.04 1.93
N ALA A 25 15.57 -7.61 0.87
CA ALA A 25 14.11 -7.56 0.80
C ALA A 25 13.50 -8.98 0.86
N LEU A 26 14.04 -9.93 0.10
CA LEU A 26 13.61 -11.34 0.10
C LEU A 26 13.81 -12.04 1.46
N LYS A 27 14.75 -11.54 2.28
CA LYS A 27 14.99 -12.04 3.63
C LYS A 27 14.16 -11.31 4.69
N ASP A 28 13.48 -10.23 4.33
CA ASP A 28 12.59 -9.53 5.24
C ASP A 28 11.37 -10.42 5.54
N PRO A 29 11.05 -10.70 6.80
CA PRO A 29 9.82 -11.39 7.18
C PRO A 29 8.56 -10.73 6.60
N LEU A 30 8.59 -9.43 6.31
CA LEU A 30 7.51 -8.68 5.69
C LEU A 30 7.26 -9.05 4.22
N TYR A 31 8.27 -9.57 3.50
CA TYR A 31 8.15 -9.91 2.07
C TYR A 31 7.10 -10.99 1.79
N GLN A 32 6.89 -11.89 2.74
CA GLN A 32 5.90 -12.98 2.63
C GLN A 32 4.51 -12.57 3.14
N ILE A 33 4.37 -11.36 3.68
CA ILE A 33 3.10 -10.91 4.23
C ILE A 33 2.20 -10.50 3.07
N ASP A 34 0.99 -11.06 3.04
CA ASP A 34 -0.10 -10.51 2.26
C ASP A 34 -0.44 -9.12 2.84
N LEU A 35 0.09 -8.09 2.19
CA LEU A 35 -0.06 -6.70 2.62
C LEU A 35 -1.54 -6.31 2.70
N GLN A 36 -2.37 -6.77 1.76
CA GLN A 36 -3.78 -6.44 1.76
C GLN A 36 -4.50 -7.07 2.95
N ALA A 37 -4.24 -8.35 3.23
CA ALA A 37 -4.81 -9.04 4.38
C ALA A 37 -4.36 -8.41 5.71
N TYR A 38 -3.06 -8.11 5.82
CA TYR A 38 -2.49 -7.51 7.02
C TYR A 38 -3.05 -6.12 7.31
N LEU A 39 -3.12 -5.25 6.29
CA LEU A 39 -3.68 -3.91 6.45
C LEU A 39 -5.19 -3.97 6.77
N THR A 40 -5.92 -4.88 6.14
CA THR A 40 -7.35 -5.06 6.42
C THR A 40 -7.57 -5.46 7.88
N ASP A 41 -6.82 -6.45 8.37
CA ASP A 41 -6.93 -6.90 9.77
C ASP A 41 -6.51 -5.81 10.76
N PHE A 42 -5.41 -5.11 10.48
CA PHE A 42 -4.96 -3.97 11.28
C PHE A 42 -6.04 -2.88 11.37
N LEU A 43 -6.63 -2.48 10.26
CA LEU A 43 -7.66 -1.45 10.22
C LEU A 43 -8.92 -1.89 10.97
N CYS A 44 -9.32 -3.16 10.83
CA CYS A 44 -10.44 -3.73 11.57
C CYS A 44 -10.21 -3.70 13.09
N GLN A 45 -9.01 -4.03 13.55
CA GLN A 45 -8.64 -3.97 14.96
C GLN A 45 -8.53 -2.52 15.47
N PHE A 46 -7.96 -1.64 14.66
CA PHE A 46 -7.82 -0.23 14.98
C PHE A 46 -9.17 0.46 15.14
N ALA A 47 -10.14 0.14 14.28
CA ALA A 47 -11.49 0.70 14.33
C ALA A 47 -12.26 0.37 15.62
N GLN A 48 -11.92 -0.73 16.27
CA GLN A 48 -12.52 -1.12 17.56
C GLN A 48 -11.97 -0.31 18.74
N GLN A 49 -10.84 0.37 18.56
CA GLN A 49 -10.24 1.16 19.63
C GLN A 49 -11.04 2.45 19.86
N PRO A 50 -11.17 2.91 21.12
CA PRO A 50 -11.93 4.12 21.45
C PRO A 50 -11.34 5.40 20.83
N CYS A 51 -10.07 5.37 20.44
CA CYS A 51 -9.43 6.49 19.74
C CYS A 51 -9.86 6.61 18.27
N TYR A 52 -10.40 5.56 17.66
CA TYR A 52 -10.80 5.58 16.25
C TYR A 52 -11.82 6.68 15.95
N ALA A 53 -12.73 6.97 16.87
CA ALA A 53 -13.71 8.05 16.71
C ALA A 53 -13.05 9.40 16.39
N MET A 54 -11.95 9.74 17.08
CA MET A 54 -11.21 10.97 16.82
C MET A 54 -10.48 10.95 15.48
N PHE A 55 -10.00 9.79 15.04
CA PHE A 55 -9.33 9.64 13.74
C PHE A 55 -10.31 9.63 12.57
N SER A 56 -11.53 9.11 12.78
CA SER A 56 -12.55 8.97 11.74
C SER A 56 -13.01 10.31 11.15
N ASP A 57 -12.93 11.38 11.94
CA ASP A 57 -13.25 12.75 11.52
C ASP A 57 -12.21 13.34 10.56
N HIS A 58 -10.97 12.84 10.60
CA HIS A 58 -9.89 13.29 9.72
C HIS A 58 -9.87 12.58 8.36
N LEU A 59 -10.62 11.50 8.21
CA LEU A 59 -10.66 10.73 6.97
C LEU A 59 -11.50 11.44 5.90
N ASN A 60 -10.99 11.43 4.67
CA ASN A 60 -11.72 11.92 3.51
C ASN A 60 -12.80 10.92 3.04
N GLU A 61 -13.68 11.34 2.13
CA GLU A 61 -14.78 10.48 1.66
C GLU A 61 -14.29 9.20 0.97
N ASN A 62 -13.14 9.24 0.29
CA ASN A 62 -12.59 8.09 -0.41
C ASN A 62 -12.06 7.05 0.59
N GLU A 63 -11.30 7.48 1.59
CA GLU A 63 -10.82 6.63 2.69
C GLU A 63 -11.99 6.00 3.45
N LYS A 64 -13.02 6.79 3.75
CA LYS A 64 -14.25 6.28 4.38
C LYS A 64 -14.93 5.20 3.54
N ARG A 65 -15.00 5.35 2.21
CA ARG A 65 -15.54 4.32 1.31
C ARG A 65 -14.70 3.04 1.32
N VAL A 66 -13.38 3.17 1.35
CA VAL A 66 -12.48 2.01 1.43
C VAL A 66 -12.70 1.28 2.76
N LEU A 67 -12.78 2.00 3.88
CA LEU A 67 -13.08 1.41 5.19
C LEU A 67 -14.46 0.74 5.23
N GLN A 68 -15.48 1.36 4.65
CA GLN A 68 -16.81 0.75 4.51
C GLN A 68 -16.78 -0.54 3.68
N ALA A 69 -15.95 -0.61 2.64
CA ALA A 69 -15.82 -1.80 1.80
C ALA A 69 -15.24 -3.00 2.56
N ILE A 70 -14.43 -2.75 3.60
CA ILE A 70 -13.88 -3.78 4.49
C ILE A 70 -14.70 -3.98 5.78
N GLY A 71 -15.87 -3.33 5.90
CA GLY A 71 -16.83 -3.56 6.99
C GLY A 71 -16.62 -2.71 8.25
N ILE A 72 -15.91 -1.58 8.12
CA ILE A 72 -15.65 -0.61 9.19
C ILE A 72 -16.58 0.60 9.10
#